data_AF-A0A1A8VNR6-F1
#
_entry.id   AF-A0A1A8VNR6-F1
#
_cell.length_a   1.000
_cell.length_b   1.000
_cell.length_c   1.000
_cell.angle_alpha   90.00
_cell.angle_beta   90.00
_cell.angle_gamma   90.00
#
_symmetry.space_group_name_H-M   'P 1'
#
loop_
_entity.id
_entity.type
_entity.pdbx_description
1 polymer ?
#
loop_
_entity_poly.entity_id
_entity_poly.type
_entity_poly.pdbx_seq_one_letter_code
_entity_poly.pdbx_strand_id
1 'polypeptide(L)'
;MGKNRSTDRNDNISNIMDLRLESELNNEGNIVPMKRNAGYKYVSYECEHILFFSSFQLSISLMFSLYCKIYHLAALNTGLFLTSILHWRKPELGIRRSIDMFMAFLNLLAHALFSLNTNSLCAFVCTCAVILVATFYFVGKKYSYNSYSTIYHLLIHTVGNASALAMKKKRLMETEGKIKTPIIVPQEDKERDRHRLTCALTYSNLWDEI
;
A
#
# COMPACT_ATOMS: atom_id res chain seq x y z
N MET A 1 42.91 2.89 59.38
CA MET A 1 42.00 4.03 59.08
C MET A 1 41.39 3.81 57.71
N GLY A 2 40.06 3.79 57.64
CA GLY A 2 39.28 3.16 56.57
C GLY A 2 39.07 4.00 55.31
N LYS A 3 38.99 3.31 54.17
CA LYS A 3 38.50 3.77 52.87
C LYS A 3 37.02 4.18 52.97
N ASN A 4 36.65 5.31 52.36
CA ASN A 4 35.28 5.56 51.92
C ASN A 4 35.26 6.03 50.46
N ARG A 5 34.69 5.17 49.61
CA ARG A 5 34.10 5.50 48.30
C ARG A 5 32.76 6.18 48.55
N SER A 6 32.46 7.28 47.85
CA SER A 6 31.08 7.70 47.61
C SER A 6 30.80 7.62 46.11
N THR A 7 29.95 6.64 45.81
CA THR A 7 29.47 6.22 44.50
C THR A 7 28.38 7.13 43.97
N ASP A 8 28.32 7.20 42.65
CA ASP A 8 27.26 7.71 41.78
C ASP A 8 25.82 7.53 42.28
N ARG A 9 24.99 8.52 41.99
CA ARG A 9 23.62 8.33 41.48
C ARG A 9 23.00 9.68 41.10
N ASN A 10 23.02 10.04 39.82
CA ASN A 10 22.12 11.09 39.33
C ASN A 10 21.76 11.02 37.83
N ASP A 11 21.46 9.82 37.31
CA ASP A 11 20.99 9.66 35.92
C ASP A 11 19.82 8.68 35.82
N ASN A 12 18.67 8.96 36.45
CA ASN A 12 17.47 8.17 36.15
C ASN A 12 16.13 8.86 36.44
N ILE A 13 16.02 10.16 36.12
CA ILE A 13 14.75 10.90 36.29
C ILE A 13 13.90 10.94 34.99
N SER A 14 14.45 10.58 33.83
CA SER A 14 13.75 10.77 32.54
C SER A 14 12.79 9.64 32.11
N ASN A 15 12.64 8.55 32.87
CA ASN A 15 11.73 7.45 32.52
C ASN A 15 10.53 7.28 33.47
N ILE A 16 10.28 8.22 34.39
CA ILE A 16 9.16 8.19 35.35
C ILE A 16 8.12 9.26 34.96
N MET A 17 7.69 9.29 33.70
CA MET A 17 6.59 10.17 33.28
C MET A 17 5.45 9.47 32.55
N ASP A 18 5.55 8.18 32.24
CA ASP A 18 4.55 7.47 31.42
C ASP A 18 3.84 6.30 32.11
N LEU A 19 4.06 6.12 33.41
CA LEU A 19 3.27 5.22 34.26
C LEU A 19 2.56 6.03 35.34
N ARG A 20 1.74 7.01 34.93
CA ARG A 20 0.69 7.54 35.80
C ARG A 20 -0.40 6.47 35.91
N LEU A 21 -0.10 5.47 36.72
CA LEU A 21 -1.07 4.51 37.24
C LEU A 21 -1.96 5.34 38.17
N GLU A 22 -3.09 5.83 37.65
CA GLU A 22 -4.13 6.48 38.46
C GLU A 22 -4.71 5.44 39.42
N SER A 23 -4.07 5.28 40.58
CA SER A 23 -4.67 4.58 41.71
C SER A 23 -5.70 5.52 42.34
N GLU A 24 -6.99 5.22 42.18
CA GLU A 24 -8.03 5.86 42.98
C GLU A 24 -7.89 5.39 44.44
N LEU A 25 -7.61 6.34 45.34
CA LEU A 25 -7.76 6.13 46.78
C LEU A 25 -9.26 6.13 47.07
N ASN A 26 -9.77 5.07 47.69
CA ASN A 26 -11.13 5.11 48.21
C ASN A 26 -11.23 6.07 49.41
N ASN A 27 -12.43 6.38 49.87
CA ASN A 27 -12.67 7.27 51.03
C ASN A 27 -11.98 6.82 52.34
N GLU A 28 -11.42 5.61 52.38
CA GLU A 28 -10.70 5.05 53.52
C GLU A 28 -9.17 5.03 53.31
N GLY A 29 -8.67 5.63 52.23
CA GLY A 29 -7.24 5.68 51.92
C GLY A 29 -6.64 4.34 51.48
N ASN A 30 -7.48 3.34 51.18
CA ASN A 30 -7.03 2.05 50.70
C ASN A 30 -6.76 2.10 49.19
N ILE A 31 -5.62 1.55 48.77
CA ILE A 31 -5.28 1.35 47.36
C ILE A 31 -6.17 0.23 46.84
N VAL A 32 -7.27 0.60 46.18
CA VAL A 32 -8.10 -0.39 45.49
C VAL A 32 -7.40 -0.74 44.17
N PRO A 33 -7.01 -2.00 43.93
CA PRO A 33 -6.53 -2.39 42.61
C PRO A 33 -7.66 -2.15 41.61
N MET A 34 -7.44 -1.20 40.71
CA MET A 34 -8.40 -0.84 39.67
C MET A 34 -8.85 -2.13 38.97
N LYS A 35 -10.14 -2.44 39.10
CA LYS A 35 -10.76 -3.64 38.53
C LYS A 35 -10.44 -3.64 37.03
N ARG A 36 -9.63 -4.59 36.55
CA ARG A 36 -9.28 -4.76 35.12
C ARG A 36 -10.55 -4.97 34.32
N ASN A 37 -11.15 -3.87 33.86
CA ASN A 37 -12.22 -3.93 32.87
C ASN A 37 -11.57 -4.21 31.51
N ALA A 38 -12.04 -5.27 30.86
CA ALA A 38 -11.50 -5.85 29.63
C ALA A 38 -11.71 -4.99 28.36
N GLY A 39 -11.43 -3.68 28.43
CA GLY A 39 -11.72 -2.73 27.34
C GLY A 39 -10.89 -1.46 27.40
N TYR A 40 -9.62 -1.56 27.82
CA TYR A 40 -8.74 -0.39 27.81
C TYR A 40 -8.47 0.05 26.38
N LYS A 41 -9.10 1.18 26.01
CA LYS A 41 -8.75 1.97 24.84
C LYS A 41 -7.25 2.25 24.90
N TYR A 42 -6.53 1.73 23.91
CA TYR A 42 -5.08 1.71 23.95
C TYR A 42 -4.44 2.90 23.24
N VAL A 43 -5.24 3.79 22.63
CA VAL A 43 -4.78 4.96 21.86
C VAL A 43 -5.38 6.23 22.48
N SER A 44 -4.62 7.34 22.48
CA SER A 44 -5.14 8.64 22.89
C SER A 44 -6.32 9.09 22.02
N TYR A 45 -7.17 9.97 22.58
CA TYR A 45 -8.36 10.47 21.88
C TYR A 45 -8.02 11.11 20.52
N GLU A 46 -7.04 12.01 20.48
CA GLU A 46 -6.61 12.67 19.24
C GLU A 46 -6.14 11.66 18.17
N CYS A 47 -5.35 10.67 18.57
CA CYS A 47 -4.83 9.66 17.66
C CYS A 47 -5.93 8.72 17.13
N GLU A 48 -6.93 8.37 17.95
CA GLU A 48 -8.09 7.61 17.48
C GLU A 48 -8.82 8.34 16.35
N HIS A 49 -9.09 9.64 16.51
CA HIS A 49 -9.78 10.42 15.48
C HIS A 49 -8.98 10.46 14.17
N ILE A 50 -7.66 10.69 14.26
CA ILE A 50 -6.79 10.68 13.08
C ILE A 50 -6.80 9.30 12.41
N LEU A 51 -6.73 8.22 13.18
CA LEU A 51 -6.73 6.85 12.66
C LEU A 51 -8.07 6.49 12.01
N PHE A 52 -9.19 6.91 12.61
CA PHE A 52 -10.51 6.77 12.04
C PHE A 52 -10.62 7.50 10.69
N PHE A 53 -10.24 8.78 10.62
CA PHE A 53 -10.24 9.52 9.35
C PHE A 53 -9.25 8.95 8.33
N SER A 54 -8.10 8.44 8.77
CA SER A 54 -7.13 7.81 7.89
C SER A 54 -7.67 6.58 7.16
N SER A 55 -8.61 5.87 7.78
CA SER A 55 -9.25 4.69 7.16
C SER A 55 -9.97 5.05 5.87
N PHE A 56 -10.45 6.28 5.71
CA PHE A 56 -11.08 6.75 4.48
C PHE A 56 -10.10 6.92 3.32
N GLN A 57 -8.78 6.97 3.58
CA GLN A 57 -7.79 6.96 2.50
C GLN A 57 -7.86 5.65 1.69
N LEU A 58 -8.24 4.53 2.31
CA LEU A 58 -8.40 3.24 1.61
C LEU A 58 -9.48 3.28 0.51
N SER A 59 -10.41 4.23 0.57
CA SER A 59 -11.41 4.42 -0.48
C SER A 59 -10.78 4.77 -1.83
N ILE A 60 -9.59 5.36 -1.86
CA ILE A 60 -8.87 5.70 -3.10
C ILE A 60 -8.54 4.43 -3.88
N SER A 61 -7.92 3.43 -3.22
CA SER A 61 -7.61 2.13 -3.85
C SER A 61 -8.87 1.37 -4.26
N LEU A 62 -9.94 1.47 -3.48
CA LEU A 62 -11.24 0.89 -3.82
C LEU A 62 -11.83 1.51 -5.09
N MET A 63 -11.96 2.83 -5.14
CA MET A 63 -12.48 3.56 -6.30
C MET A 63 -11.63 3.31 -7.54
N PHE A 64 -10.30 3.28 -7.38
CA PHE A 64 -9.39 2.96 -8.48
C PHE A 64 -9.58 1.54 -9.01
N SER A 65 -9.73 0.55 -8.12
CA SER A 65 -9.95 -0.85 -8.51
C SER A 65 -11.28 -1.02 -9.26
N LEU A 66 -12.33 -0.32 -8.83
CA LEU A 66 -13.63 -0.29 -9.51
C LEU A 66 -13.53 0.39 -10.88
N TYR A 67 -12.86 1.54 -10.96
CA TYR A 67 -12.61 2.26 -12.20
C TYR A 67 -11.87 1.38 -13.23
N CYS A 68 -10.85 0.65 -12.78
CA CYS A 68 -10.07 -0.27 -13.62
C CYS A 68 -10.76 -1.63 -13.87
N LYS A 69 -11.96 -1.85 -13.33
CA LYS A 69 -12.74 -3.10 -13.42
C LYS A 69 -11.98 -4.33 -12.89
N ILE A 70 -11.19 -4.16 -11.83
CA ILE A 70 -10.44 -5.23 -11.15
C ILE A 70 -11.24 -5.68 -9.92
N TYR A 71 -12.34 -6.41 -10.15
CA TYR A 71 -13.35 -6.69 -9.12
C TYR A 71 -12.83 -7.50 -7.93
N HIS A 72 -11.92 -8.47 -8.15
CA HIS A 72 -11.33 -9.25 -7.06
C HIS A 72 -10.55 -8.37 -6.08
N LEU A 73 -9.80 -7.39 -6.61
CA LEU A 73 -9.04 -6.45 -5.80
C LEU A 73 -9.96 -5.41 -5.13
N ALA A 74 -11.03 -5.00 -5.82
CA ALA A 74 -12.06 -4.14 -5.23
C ALA A 74 -12.76 -4.83 -4.04
N ALA A 75 -13.04 -6.13 -4.12
CA ALA A 75 -13.62 -6.90 -3.01
C ALA A 75 -12.71 -6.91 -1.78
N LEU A 76 -11.41 -7.16 -1.96
CA LEU A 76 -10.44 -7.13 -0.85
C LEU A 76 -10.26 -5.72 -0.28
N ASN A 77 -10.18 -4.69 -1.14
CA ASN A 77 -10.14 -3.29 -0.70
C ASN A 77 -11.41 -2.88 0.06
N THR A 78 -12.58 -3.39 -0.33
CA THR A 78 -13.83 -3.17 0.41
C THR A 78 -13.76 -3.80 1.79
N GLY A 79 -13.29 -5.05 1.86
CA GLY A 79 -13.12 -5.74 3.14
C GLY A 79 -12.16 -5.01 4.07
N LEU A 80 -10.97 -4.63 3.60
CA LEU A 80 -9.99 -3.87 4.38
C LEU A 80 -10.56 -2.52 4.83
N PHE A 81 -11.23 -1.79 3.95
CA PHE A 81 -11.86 -0.52 4.28
C PHE A 81 -12.89 -0.66 5.41
N LEU A 82 -13.78 -1.66 5.31
CA LEU A 82 -14.80 -1.92 6.33
C LEU A 82 -14.18 -2.35 7.66
N THR A 83 -13.20 -3.26 7.65
CA THR A 83 -12.56 -3.72 8.89
C THR A 83 -11.79 -2.60 9.57
N SER A 84 -11.13 -1.73 8.80
CA SER A 84 -10.39 -0.59 9.35
C SER A 84 -11.34 0.42 10.00
N ILE A 85 -12.45 0.79 9.34
CA ILE A 85 -13.47 1.67 9.94
C ILE A 85 -14.05 1.05 11.21
N LEU A 86 -14.41 -0.24 11.17
CA LEU A 86 -15.02 -0.93 12.32
C LEU A 86 -14.06 -1.00 13.51
N HIS A 87 -12.78 -1.24 13.26
CA HIS A 87 -11.75 -1.25 14.30
C HIS A 87 -11.49 0.15 14.86
N TRP A 88 -11.27 1.15 14.00
CA TRP A 88 -10.90 2.50 14.44
C TRP A 88 -12.06 3.33 14.99
N ARG A 89 -13.32 2.90 14.79
CA ARG A 89 -14.48 3.49 15.49
C ARG A 89 -14.43 3.25 17.00
N LYS A 90 -13.83 2.14 17.43
CA LYS A 90 -13.63 1.76 18.84
C LYS A 90 -12.33 0.96 18.95
N PRO A 91 -11.16 1.62 19.09
CA PRO A 91 -9.86 0.98 19.08
C PRO A 91 -9.65 0.18 20.36
N GLU A 92 -10.08 -1.07 20.30
CA GLU A 92 -9.99 -2.06 21.37
C GLU A 92 -8.98 -3.14 20.95
N LEU A 93 -8.17 -3.62 21.89
CA LEU A 93 -7.36 -4.81 21.65
C LEU A 93 -8.28 -6.03 21.59
N GLY A 94 -8.07 -6.91 20.60
CA GLY A 94 -8.83 -8.15 20.48
C GLY A 94 -9.11 -8.55 19.05
N ILE A 95 -10.24 -9.23 18.85
CA ILE A 95 -10.61 -9.89 17.59
C ILE A 95 -10.74 -8.89 16.44
N ARG A 96 -11.33 -7.70 16.67
CA ARG A 96 -11.48 -6.67 15.63
C ARG A 96 -10.13 -6.25 15.04
N ARG A 97 -9.15 -5.98 15.90
CA ARG A 97 -7.77 -5.66 15.49
C ARG A 97 -7.14 -6.81 14.70
N SER A 98 -7.30 -8.05 15.16
CA SER A 98 -6.76 -9.22 14.47
C SER A 98 -7.37 -9.40 13.08
N ILE A 99 -8.68 -9.19 12.94
CA ILE A 99 -9.39 -9.25 11.66
C ILE A 99 -8.89 -8.16 10.72
N ASP A 100 -8.76 -6.92 11.19
CA ASP A 100 -8.27 -5.80 10.38
C ASP A 100 -6.83 -6.03 9.88
N MET A 101 -5.94 -6.45 10.78
CA MET A 101 -4.56 -6.80 10.42
C MET A 101 -4.49 -7.98 9.43
N PHE A 102 -5.35 -8.99 9.60
CA PHE A 102 -5.43 -10.13 8.68
C PHE A 102 -5.95 -9.71 7.31
N MET A 103 -6.98 -8.86 7.24
CA MET A 103 -7.46 -8.29 5.98
C MET A 103 -6.40 -7.42 5.30
N ALA A 104 -5.63 -6.65 6.06
CA ALA A 104 -4.52 -5.87 5.51
C ALA A 104 -3.45 -6.77 4.89
N PHE A 105 -3.11 -7.89 5.55
CA PHE A 105 -2.18 -8.89 5.02
C PHE A 105 -2.71 -9.54 3.74
N LEU A 106 -3.97 -9.99 3.72
CA LEU A 106 -4.58 -10.58 2.52
C LEU A 106 -4.62 -9.58 1.36
N ASN A 107 -4.95 -8.33 1.64
CA ASN A 107 -4.96 -7.27 0.62
C ASN A 107 -3.55 -7.04 0.06
N LEU A 108 -2.54 -6.90 0.93
CA LEU A 108 -1.15 -6.75 0.51
C LEU A 108 -0.66 -7.92 -0.35
N LEU A 109 -0.99 -9.16 0.05
CA LEU A 109 -0.64 -10.36 -0.70
C LEU A 109 -1.31 -10.39 -2.08
N ALA A 110 -2.60 -10.02 -2.16
CA ALA A 110 -3.31 -9.96 -3.43
C ALA A 110 -2.72 -8.90 -4.37
N HIS A 111 -2.38 -7.72 -3.85
CA HIS A 111 -1.67 -6.68 -4.60
C HIS A 111 -0.32 -7.19 -5.13
N ALA A 112 0.46 -7.88 -4.29
CA ALA A 112 1.73 -8.47 -4.69
C ALA A 112 1.56 -9.51 -5.82
N LEU A 113 0.67 -10.49 -5.66
CA LEU A 113 0.39 -11.51 -6.68
C LEU A 113 -0.12 -10.89 -7.99
N PHE A 114 -1.00 -9.90 -7.91
CA PHE A 114 -1.51 -9.20 -9.10
C PHE A 114 -0.40 -8.43 -9.83
N SER A 115 0.50 -7.78 -9.09
CA SER A 115 1.61 -7.01 -9.67
C SER A 115 2.61 -7.90 -10.44
N LEU A 116 2.92 -9.09 -9.90
CA LEU A 116 3.80 -10.07 -10.53
C LEU A 116 3.27 -10.55 -11.88
N ASN A 117 1.95 -10.64 -12.02
CA ASN A 117 1.28 -11.07 -13.24
C ASN A 117 1.04 -9.94 -14.25
N THR A 118 1.38 -8.69 -13.93
CA THR A 118 1.06 -7.52 -14.77
C THR A 118 2.25 -7.05 -15.61
N ASN A 119 3.33 -6.57 -14.98
CA ASN A 119 4.55 -6.09 -15.63
C ASN A 119 5.70 -6.04 -14.62
N SER A 120 6.95 -6.20 -15.08
CA SER A 120 8.16 -6.15 -14.25
C SER A 120 8.30 -4.84 -13.47
N LEU A 121 7.95 -3.69 -14.07
CA LEU A 121 7.94 -2.40 -13.37
C LEU A 121 6.90 -2.36 -12.24
N CYS A 122 5.71 -2.92 -12.47
CA CYS A 122 4.65 -2.98 -11.47
C CYS A 122 5.04 -3.89 -10.30
N ALA A 123 5.63 -5.05 -10.61
CA ALA A 123 6.19 -5.97 -9.62
C ALA A 123 7.29 -5.30 -8.78
N PHE A 124 8.19 -4.54 -9.41
CA PHE A 124 9.24 -3.79 -8.71
C PHE A 124 8.65 -2.75 -7.74
N VAL A 125 7.73 -1.91 -8.20
CA VAL A 125 7.08 -0.89 -7.36
C VAL A 125 6.32 -1.53 -6.20
N CYS A 126 5.59 -2.62 -6.45
CA CYS A 126 4.87 -3.34 -5.40
C CYS A 126 5.81 -3.98 -4.39
N THR A 127 6.94 -4.54 -4.83
CA THR A 127 7.97 -5.11 -3.93
C THR A 127 8.56 -4.03 -3.02
N CYS A 128 8.91 -2.86 -3.56
CA CYS A 128 9.35 -1.72 -2.76
C CYS A 128 8.27 -1.27 -1.75
N ALA A 129 7.00 -1.25 -2.17
CA ALA A 129 5.89 -0.91 -1.29
C ALA A 129 5.73 -1.92 -0.14
N VAL A 130 5.84 -3.23 -0.40
CA VAL A 130 5.81 -4.27 0.64
C VAL A 130 6.92 -4.07 1.67
N ILE A 131 8.15 -3.80 1.20
CA ILE A 131 9.30 -3.54 2.09
C ILE A 131 9.06 -2.29 2.94
N LEU A 132 8.54 -1.21 2.35
CA LEU A 132 8.22 0.01 3.08
C LEU A 132 7.10 -0.21 4.10
N VAL A 133 6.02 -0.90 3.74
CA VAL A 133 4.92 -1.23 4.66
C VAL A 133 5.43 -2.07 5.82
N ALA A 134 6.25 -3.09 5.57
CA ALA A 134 6.86 -3.91 6.61
C ALA A 134 7.73 -3.06 7.54
N THR A 135 8.58 -2.20 6.97
CA THR A 135 9.45 -1.29 7.73
C THR A 135 8.63 -0.35 8.62
N PHE A 136 7.62 0.34 8.05
CA PHE A 136 6.74 1.23 8.81
C PHE A 136 5.94 0.48 9.87
N TYR A 137 5.51 -0.75 9.61
CA TYR A 137 4.85 -1.57 10.61
C TYR A 137 5.76 -1.87 11.81
N PHE A 138 6.99 -2.33 11.57
CA PHE A 138 7.94 -2.65 12.65
C PHE A 138 8.38 -1.41 13.42
N VAL A 139 8.66 -0.30 12.71
CA VAL A 139 9.04 0.96 13.36
C VAL A 139 7.85 1.55 14.14
N GLY A 140 6.65 1.58 13.55
CA GLY A 140 5.44 2.05 14.23
C GLY A 140 5.11 1.23 15.47
N LYS A 141 5.31 -0.09 15.43
CA LYS A 141 5.16 -0.98 16.60
C LYS A 141 6.11 -0.63 17.74
N LYS A 142 7.32 -0.11 17.47
CA LYS A 142 8.27 0.34 18.49
C LYS A 142 7.75 1.56 19.26
N TYR A 143 7.03 2.45 18.57
CA TYR A 143 6.40 3.64 19.17
C TYR A 143 4.97 3.37 19.62
N SER A 144 4.70 2.14 20.07
CA SER A 144 3.36 1.61 20.34
C SER A 144 2.49 2.65 21.03
N TYR A 145 1.36 2.97 20.39
CA TYR A 145 0.26 3.75 20.95
C TYR A 145 0.53 5.25 21.17
N ASN A 146 1.63 5.76 20.63
CA ASN A 146 1.94 7.19 20.55
C ASN A 146 1.56 7.77 19.16
N SER A 147 1.57 9.09 19.03
CA SER A 147 1.39 9.86 17.80
C SER A 147 2.31 9.40 16.67
N TYR A 148 3.54 8.99 16.96
CA TYR A 148 4.45 8.41 15.96
C TYR A 148 3.89 7.12 15.34
N SER A 149 3.29 6.22 16.12
CA SER A 149 2.64 5.02 15.58
C SER A 149 1.48 5.39 14.65
N THR A 150 0.74 6.46 14.96
CA THR A 150 -0.31 7.00 14.10
C THR A 150 0.23 7.50 12.77
N ILE A 151 1.36 8.22 12.79
CA ILE A 151 2.04 8.69 11.57
C ILE A 151 2.46 7.50 10.71
N TYR A 152 3.10 6.47 11.28
CA TYR A 152 3.49 5.27 10.52
C TYR A 152 2.28 4.53 9.94
N HIS A 153 1.16 4.46 10.66
CA HIS A 153 -0.08 3.89 10.14
C HIS A 153 -0.59 4.67 8.92
N LEU A 154 -0.55 6.01 8.98
CA LEU A 154 -0.93 6.88 7.87
C LEU A 154 -0.02 6.70 6.64
N LEU A 155 1.29 6.54 6.88
CA LEU A 155 2.26 6.24 5.84
C LEU A 155 2.02 4.88 5.19
N ILE A 156 1.60 3.86 5.95
CA ILE A 156 1.20 2.56 5.41
C ILE A 156 0.02 2.70 4.44
N HIS A 157 -1.03 3.45 4.81
CA HIS A 157 -2.16 3.73 3.90
C HIS A 157 -1.72 4.47 2.64
N THR A 158 -0.83 5.46 2.81
CA THR A 158 -0.32 6.27 1.70
C THR A 158 0.47 5.41 0.71
N VAL A 159 1.39 4.57 1.19
CA VAL A 159 2.18 3.65 0.35
C VAL A 159 1.27 2.60 -0.30
N GLY A 160 0.31 2.04 0.44
CA GLY A 160 -0.67 1.10 -0.09
C GLY A 160 -1.45 1.70 -1.27
N ASN A 161 -2.00 2.89 -1.09
CA ASN A 161 -2.71 3.62 -2.15
C ASN A 161 -1.82 3.95 -3.36
N ALA A 162 -0.61 4.47 -3.13
CA ALA A 162 0.31 4.76 -4.21
C ALA A 162 0.67 3.51 -5.02
N SER A 163 0.88 2.38 -4.34
CA SER A 163 1.15 1.09 -4.98
C SER A 163 -0.04 0.60 -5.81
N ALA A 164 -1.27 0.77 -5.31
CA ALA A 164 -2.49 0.40 -6.02
C ALA A 164 -2.64 1.20 -7.32
N LEU A 165 -2.44 2.53 -7.25
CA LEU A 165 -2.50 3.43 -8.40
C LEU A 165 -1.41 3.13 -9.44
N ALA A 166 -0.25 2.64 -9.01
CA ALA A 166 0.83 2.23 -9.90
C ALA A 166 0.49 0.96 -10.72
N MET A 167 -0.48 0.16 -10.29
CA MET A 167 -0.95 -1.04 -11.01
C MET A 167 -1.90 -0.68 -12.17
N LYS A 168 -1.56 0.34 -12.96
CA LYS A 168 -2.32 0.74 -14.13
C LYS A 168 -2.25 -0.37 -15.18
N LYS A 169 -3.40 -0.97 -15.46
CA LYS A 169 -3.54 -1.99 -16.50
C LYS A 169 -3.10 -1.41 -17.85
N LYS A 170 -2.13 -2.07 -18.50
CA LYS A 170 -1.70 -1.79 -19.88
C LYS A 170 -2.88 -1.75 -20.89
N ARG A 171 -4.05 -2.30 -20.53
CA ARG A 171 -5.28 -2.23 -21.34
C ARG A 171 -5.68 -0.82 -21.77
N LEU A 172 -5.42 0.23 -20.98
CA LEU A 172 -5.73 1.60 -21.45
C LEU A 172 -4.87 2.01 -22.65
N MET A 173 -3.63 1.52 -22.76
CA MET A 173 -2.80 1.75 -23.94
C MET A 173 -3.19 0.86 -25.13
N GLU A 174 -3.88 -0.27 -24.92
CA GLU A 174 -4.39 -1.10 -26.01
C GLU A 174 -5.80 -0.67 -26.47
N THR A 175 -6.63 -0.10 -25.60
CA THR A 175 -7.94 0.45 -26.02
C THR A 175 -7.86 1.86 -26.58
N GLU A 176 -6.86 2.66 -26.21
CA GLU A 176 -6.59 3.95 -26.86
C GLU A 176 -5.57 3.82 -28.01
N GLY A 177 -4.73 2.78 -27.96
CA GLY A 177 -3.88 2.35 -29.05
C GLY A 177 -4.62 1.40 -29.97
N LYS A 178 -5.38 1.97 -30.92
CA LYS A 178 -5.21 1.58 -32.32
C LYS A 178 -3.72 1.69 -32.64
N ILE A 179 -2.93 0.71 -32.22
CA ILE A 179 -1.69 0.36 -32.88
C ILE A 179 -2.19 -0.14 -34.22
N LYS A 180 -2.31 0.79 -35.18
CA LYS A 180 -1.96 0.50 -36.56
C LYS A 180 -0.59 -0.14 -36.43
N THR A 181 -0.56 -1.47 -36.42
CA THR A 181 0.63 -2.18 -36.86
C THR A 181 1.06 -1.45 -38.12
N PRO A 182 2.25 -0.83 -38.19
CA PRO A 182 2.82 -0.61 -39.51
C PRO A 182 2.81 -2.00 -40.11
N ILE A 183 1.98 -2.19 -41.13
CA ILE A 183 2.12 -3.33 -42.01
C ILE A 183 3.54 -3.14 -42.51
N ILE A 184 4.47 -3.88 -41.92
CA ILE A 184 5.77 -4.12 -42.51
C ILE A 184 5.40 -4.94 -43.73
N VAL A 185 5.05 -4.25 -44.80
CA VAL A 185 5.03 -4.82 -46.14
C VAL A 185 6.46 -5.30 -46.33
N PRO A 186 6.69 -6.61 -46.51
CA PRO A 186 8.02 -7.12 -46.81
C PRO A 186 8.57 -6.31 -47.99
N GLN A 187 9.75 -5.74 -47.82
CA GLN A 187 10.36 -4.90 -48.84
C GLN A 187 10.73 -5.69 -50.12
N GLU A 188 10.48 -7.01 -50.15
CA GLU A 188 10.73 -7.90 -51.28
C GLU A 188 9.73 -7.75 -52.45
N ASP A 189 8.51 -7.24 -52.23
CA ASP A 189 7.53 -7.12 -53.33
C ASP A 189 7.68 -5.82 -54.16
N LYS A 190 8.37 -4.79 -53.65
CA LYS A 190 8.65 -3.56 -54.43
C LYS A 190 9.74 -3.74 -55.49
N GLU A 191 10.56 -4.77 -55.38
CA GLU A 191 11.62 -5.05 -56.36
C GLU A 191 11.12 -5.99 -57.48
N ARG A 192 10.19 -6.89 -57.16
CA ARG A 192 9.52 -7.77 -58.14
C ARG A 192 8.63 -6.99 -59.11
N ASP A 193 7.91 -5.97 -58.64
CA ASP A 193 7.08 -5.12 -59.51
C ASP A 193 7.90 -4.12 -60.33
N ARG A 194 9.06 -3.66 -59.85
CA ARG A 194 9.98 -2.87 -60.67
C ARG A 194 10.54 -3.68 -61.83
N HIS A 195 10.89 -4.95 -61.63
CA HIS A 195 11.36 -5.82 -62.70
C HIS A 195 10.29 -6.10 -63.76
N ARG A 196 9.01 -6.18 -63.37
CA ARG A 196 7.90 -6.36 -64.32
C ARG A 196 7.61 -5.12 -65.15
N LEU A 197 7.73 -3.92 -64.59
CA LEU A 197 7.58 -2.68 -65.36
C LEU A 197 8.74 -2.42 -66.33
N THR A 198 9.98 -2.83 -66.01
CA THR A 198 11.12 -2.64 -66.92
C THR A 198 11.04 -3.57 -68.15
N CYS A 199 10.53 -4.80 -68.01
CA CYS A 199 10.31 -5.70 -69.15
C CYS A 199 9.12 -5.28 -70.05
N ALA A 200 8.09 -4.63 -69.49
CA ALA A 200 6.96 -4.15 -70.30
C ALA A 200 7.34 -2.95 -71.19
N LEU A 201 8.22 -2.07 -70.73
CA LEU A 201 8.69 -0.91 -71.50
C LEU A 201 9.72 -1.27 -72.59
N THR A 202 10.37 -2.44 -72.51
CA THR A 202 11.25 -2.90 -73.60
C THR A 202 10.47 -3.53 -74.75
N TYR A 203 9.27 -4.07 -74.50
CA TYR A 203 8.42 -4.65 -75.54
C TYR A 203 7.59 -3.63 -76.33
N SER A 204 7.31 -2.44 -75.76
CA SER A 204 6.60 -1.38 -76.49
C SER A 204 7.46 -0.67 -77.53
N ASN A 205 8.79 -0.62 -77.33
CA ASN A 205 9.70 0.06 -78.26
C ASN A 205 10.15 -0.82 -79.44
N LEU A 206 9.78 -2.10 -79.47
CA LEU A 206 10.14 -3.02 -80.56
C LEU A 206 9.09 -3.08 -81.69
N TRP A 207 7.95 -2.39 -81.52
CA TRP A 207 6.86 -2.34 -82.51
C TRP A 207 6.76 -1.00 -83.25
N ASP A 208 7.55 0.01 -82.87
CA ASP A 208 7.58 1.32 -83.54
C ASP A 208 8.70 1.44 -84.60
N GLU A 209 9.48 0.38 -84.84
CA GLU A 209 10.56 0.33 -85.86
C GLU A 209 10.38 -0.75 -86.95
N ILE A 210 9.15 -1.25 -87.15
CA ILE A 210 8.77 -2.07 -88.33
C ILE A 210 7.60 -1.38 -89.03
#